data_AF-A0A7J4K5E0-F1
#
_entry.id   AF-A0A7J4K5E0-F1
#
_cell.length_a   1.000
_cell.length_b   1.000
_cell.length_c   1.000
_cell.angle_alpha   90.00
_cell.angle_beta   90.00
_cell.angle_gamma   90.00
#
_symmetry.space_group_name_H-M   'P 1'
#
loop_
_entity.id
_entity.type
_entity.pdbx_description
1 polymer ?
#
loop_
_entity_poly.entity_id
_entity_poly.type
_entity_poly.pdbx_seq_one_letter_code
_entity_poly.pdbx_strand_id
1 'polypeptide(L)'
;MAFGVLMHLPKRYGQSSVSACPFCGGQAFAKNDQGIPCCTKHKALRLPDLKCICGRWLDQRESKFGVFYTCMSCGAVSFAKMMDANGDAIRKVLSGTGANDAASSRPASQGGQYMVGGTVRDRVRQKLARGEPLTPDELDFI
;
A
#
# COMPACT_ATOMS: atom_id res chain seq x y z
N MET A 1 26.59 -49.27 31.10
CA MET A 1 27.31 -48.82 29.88
C MET A 1 26.53 -47.65 29.31
N ALA A 2 26.99 -46.41 29.50
CA ALA A 2 26.27 -45.21 29.09
C ALA A 2 27.15 -44.40 28.11
N PHE A 3 26.77 -44.39 26.83
CA PHE A 3 27.37 -43.56 25.80
C PHE A 3 26.66 -42.20 25.79
N GLY A 4 27.21 -41.23 26.53
CA GLY A 4 26.84 -39.83 26.40
C GLY A 4 27.38 -39.28 25.08
N VAL A 5 26.54 -39.23 24.04
CA VAL A 5 26.90 -38.64 22.75
C VAL A 5 26.91 -37.11 22.91
N LEU A 6 28.10 -36.52 22.98
CA LEU A 6 28.30 -35.08 22.79
C LEU A 6 27.81 -34.71 21.38
N MET A 7 26.63 -34.10 21.29
CA MET A 7 26.07 -33.55 20.06
C MET A 7 26.88 -32.32 19.61
N HIS A 8 28.01 -32.57 18.94
CA HIS A 8 28.80 -31.55 18.25
C HIS A 8 28.22 -31.32 16.86
N LEU A 9 27.33 -30.34 16.70
CA LEU A 9 26.82 -29.94 15.38
C LEU A 9 27.85 -29.01 14.72
N PRO A 10 28.58 -29.46 13.68
CA PRO A 10 29.64 -28.66 13.07
C PRO A 10 29.04 -27.42 12.39
N LYS A 11 29.71 -26.27 12.53
CA LYS A 11 29.35 -25.05 11.80
C LYS A 11 29.45 -25.32 10.30
N ARG A 12 28.32 -25.35 9.60
CA ARG A 12 28.29 -25.47 8.14
C ARG A 12 28.50 -24.08 7.54
N TYR A 13 29.74 -23.79 7.16
CA TYR A 13 30.08 -22.59 6.40
C TYR A 13 29.57 -22.73 4.96
N GLY A 14 29.02 -21.66 4.39
CA GLY A 14 28.52 -21.64 3.00
C GLY A 14 26.99 -21.64 2.84
N GLN A 15 26.21 -21.67 3.93
CA GLN A 15 24.77 -21.42 3.84
C GLN A 15 24.50 -19.91 3.78
N SER A 16 24.33 -19.38 2.58
CA SER A 16 23.73 -18.06 2.37
C SER A 16 22.21 -18.20 2.34
N SER A 17 21.52 -17.58 3.30
CA SER A 17 20.06 -17.50 3.25
C SER A 17 19.66 -16.46 2.21
N VAL A 18 19.13 -16.91 1.09
CA VAL A 18 18.54 -16.00 0.11
C VAL A 18 17.18 -15.54 0.64
N SER A 19 17.07 -14.28 1.04
CA SER A 19 15.79 -13.70 1.45
C SER A 19 14.90 -13.45 0.23
N ALA A 20 13.68 -13.99 0.27
CA ALA A 20 12.67 -13.71 -0.72
C ALA A 20 11.97 -12.37 -0.44
N CYS A 21 11.64 -11.65 -1.51
CA CYS A 21 10.85 -10.44 -1.49
C CYS A 21 9.41 -10.80 -1.13
N PRO A 22 8.81 -10.20 -0.10
CA PRO A 22 7.46 -10.56 0.35
C PRO A 22 6.34 -10.11 -0.61
N PHE A 23 6.67 -9.20 -1.53
CA PHE A 23 5.71 -8.63 -2.47
C PHE A 23 5.54 -9.45 -3.75
N CYS A 24 6.62 -10.07 -4.23
CA CYS A 24 6.61 -10.82 -5.50
C CYS A 24 7.24 -12.21 -5.43
N GLY A 25 7.77 -12.63 -4.28
CA GLY A 25 8.47 -13.91 -4.13
C GLY A 25 9.86 -13.97 -4.80
N GLY A 26 10.25 -12.96 -5.57
CA GLY A 26 11.59 -12.87 -6.18
C GLY A 26 12.70 -12.65 -5.15
N GLN A 27 13.96 -12.68 -5.57
CA GLN A 27 15.09 -12.45 -4.67
C GLN A 27 15.14 -10.99 -4.17
N ALA A 28 15.33 -10.80 -2.86
CA ALA A 28 15.48 -9.48 -2.26
C ALA A 28 16.95 -9.03 -2.29
N PHE A 29 17.19 -7.84 -2.82
CA PHE A 29 18.54 -7.23 -2.93
C PHE A 29 18.64 -5.90 -2.18
N ALA A 30 17.51 -5.28 -1.86
CA ALA A 30 17.44 -3.98 -1.19
C ALA A 30 16.55 -4.06 0.05
N LYS A 31 16.62 -3.03 0.90
CA LYS A 31 15.65 -2.80 1.97
C LYS A 31 14.80 -1.59 1.61
N ASN A 32 13.53 -1.63 2.01
CA ASN A 32 12.63 -0.49 2.01
C ASN A 32 12.95 0.46 3.18
N ASP A 33 12.35 1.65 3.22
CA ASP A 33 12.43 2.63 4.32
C ASP A 33 12.06 2.02 5.67
N GLN A 34 11.14 1.06 5.63
CA GLN A 34 10.64 0.29 6.76
C GLN A 34 11.60 -0.84 7.22
N GLY A 35 12.75 -1.00 6.56
CA GLY A 35 13.74 -2.06 6.85
C GLY A 35 13.39 -3.44 6.27
N ILE A 36 12.27 -3.57 5.55
CA ILE A 36 11.80 -4.84 4.98
C ILE A 36 12.66 -5.20 3.75
N PRO A 37 13.19 -6.43 3.64
CA PRO A 37 13.93 -6.87 2.47
C PRO A 37 13.00 -6.98 1.25
N CYS A 38 13.28 -6.21 0.20
CA CYS A 38 12.48 -6.13 -1.01
C CYS A 38 13.35 -6.18 -2.28
N CYS A 39 12.71 -6.45 -3.41
CA CYS A 39 13.35 -6.27 -4.71
C CYS A 39 13.44 -4.77 -5.05
N THR A 40 14.25 -4.42 -6.05
CA THR A 40 14.44 -3.03 -6.49
C THR A 40 13.15 -2.36 -6.96
N LYS A 41 12.23 -3.13 -7.56
CA LYS A 41 10.91 -2.65 -8.02
C LYS A 41 10.00 -2.22 -6.88
N HIS A 42 10.12 -2.85 -5.71
CA HIS A 42 9.23 -2.62 -4.57
C HIS A 42 9.87 -1.83 -3.43
N LYS A 43 10.93 -1.08 -3.73
CA LYS A 43 11.62 -0.23 -2.75
C LYS A 43 10.75 0.93 -2.26
N ALA A 44 9.82 1.42 -3.09
CA ALA A 44 8.95 2.55 -2.73
C ALA A 44 7.61 2.13 -2.09
N LEU A 45 7.30 0.83 -2.06
CA LEU A 45 6.04 0.32 -1.53
C LEU A 45 6.11 0.20 -0.01
N ARG A 46 5.35 1.02 0.72
CA ARG A 46 5.21 0.89 2.18
C ARG A 46 4.06 -0.03 2.54
N LEU A 47 4.26 -0.85 3.57
CA LEU A 47 3.16 -1.58 4.20
C LEU A 47 2.34 -0.58 5.06
N PRO A 48 1.00 -0.59 4.94
CA PRO A 48 0.13 0.18 5.80
C PRO A 48 0.12 -0.38 7.23
N ASP A 49 -0.48 0.36 8.15
CA ASP A 49 -0.64 -0.07 9.54
C ASP A 49 -1.48 -1.34 9.63
N LEU A 50 -0.94 -2.36 10.31
CA LEU A 50 -1.51 -3.69 10.39
C LEU A 50 -2.05 -3.96 11.79
N LYS A 51 -3.12 -4.76 11.86
CA LYS A 51 -3.74 -5.18 13.11
C LYS A 51 -3.23 -6.56 13.53
N CYS A 52 -3.22 -6.77 14.83
CA CYS A 52 -2.92 -8.07 15.41
C CYS A 52 -4.15 -8.96 15.32
N ILE A 53 -3.95 -10.27 15.50
CA ILE A 53 -5.04 -11.24 15.72
C ILE A 53 -5.90 -10.82 16.94
N CYS A 54 -5.32 -10.12 17.91
CA CYS A 54 -6.06 -9.58 19.06
C CYS A 54 -6.80 -8.26 18.78
N GLY A 55 -6.78 -7.75 17.54
CA GLY A 55 -7.47 -6.52 17.13
C GLY A 55 -6.77 -5.20 17.47
N ARG A 56 -5.62 -5.21 18.18
CA ARG A 56 -4.81 -4.01 18.46
C ARG A 56 -3.85 -3.68 17.33
N TRP A 57 -3.40 -2.44 17.28
CA TRP A 57 -2.39 -1.98 16.32
C TRP A 57 -1.02 -2.60 16.61
N LEU A 58 -0.27 -2.89 15.54
CA LEU A 58 1.11 -3.36 15.61
C LEU A 58 2.05 -2.19 15.43
N ASP A 59 2.99 -2.04 16.35
CA ASP A 59 4.11 -1.12 16.17
C ASP A 59 5.22 -1.83 15.39
N GLN A 60 5.66 -1.23 14.31
CA GLN A 60 6.81 -1.70 13.56
C GLN A 60 8.11 -1.30 14.26
N ARG A 61 9.02 -2.26 14.44
CA ARG A 61 10.35 -2.05 15.02
C ARG A 61 11.41 -2.75 14.19
N GLU A 62 12.62 -2.18 14.17
CA GLU A 62 13.77 -2.77 13.51
C GLU A 62 14.72 -3.41 14.54
N SER A 63 15.20 -4.61 14.24
CA SER A 63 16.25 -5.29 15.00
C SER A 63 17.43 -5.65 14.09
N LYS A 64 18.53 -6.12 14.69
CA LYS A 64 19.68 -6.68 13.96
C LYS A 64 19.28 -7.76 12.94
N PHE A 65 18.22 -8.51 13.22
CA PHE A 65 17.77 -9.64 12.40
C PHE A 65 16.66 -9.26 11.40
N GLY A 66 16.30 -7.98 11.34
CA GLY A 66 15.25 -7.45 10.47
C GLY A 66 14.07 -6.90 11.24
N VAL A 67 13.00 -6.65 10.50
CA VAL A 67 11.77 -6.02 10.99
C VAL A 67 10.95 -7.01 11.81
N PHE A 68 10.48 -6.55 12.96
CA PHE A 68 9.52 -7.26 13.78
C PHE A 68 8.39 -6.32 14.18
N TYR A 69 7.28 -6.91 14.59
CA TYR A 69 6.15 -6.13 15.07
C TYR A 69 5.90 -6.42 16.54
N THR A 70 5.55 -5.39 17.30
CA THR A 70 5.17 -5.54 18.71
C THR A 70 3.72 -5.15 18.88
N CYS A 71 2.93 -6.06 19.46
CA CYS A 71 1.61 -5.77 19.95
C CYS A 71 1.68 -5.59 21.47
N MET A 72 1.03 -4.55 22.01
CA MET A 72 0.98 -4.32 23.46
C MET A 72 0.33 -5.47 24.25
N SER A 73 -0.55 -6.26 23.62
CA SER A 73 -1.21 -7.41 24.27
C SER A 73 -0.50 -8.74 24.06
N CYS A 74 -0.06 -9.00 22.83
CA CYS A 74 0.45 -10.32 22.44
C CYS A 74 1.98 -10.42 22.49
N GLY A 75 2.67 -9.27 22.62
CA GLY A 75 4.12 -9.20 22.56
C GLY A 75 4.67 -9.15 21.13
N ALA A 76 5.89 -9.67 20.96
CA ALA A 76 6.59 -9.63 19.68
C ALA A 76 6.08 -10.70 18.71
N VAL A 77 5.71 -10.26 17.51
CA VAL A 77 5.23 -11.10 16.40
C VAL A 77 6.27 -11.05 15.27
N SER A 78 6.63 -12.22 14.74
CA SER A 78 7.55 -12.30 13.62
C SER A 78 6.89 -11.79 12.33
N PHE A 79 7.70 -11.20 11.46
CA PHE A 79 7.25 -10.68 10.16
C PHE A 79 6.50 -11.73 9.33
N ALA A 80 7.00 -12.97 9.28
CA ALA A 80 6.37 -14.07 8.55
C ALA A 80 4.96 -14.40 9.10
N LYS A 81 4.81 -14.49 10.42
CA LYS A 81 3.50 -14.75 11.05
C LYS A 81 2.51 -13.62 10.80
N MET A 82 3.01 -12.38 10.81
CA MET A 82 2.18 -11.22 10.51
C MET A 82 1.69 -11.25 9.06
N MET A 83 2.57 -11.58 8.11
CA MET A 83 2.19 -11.67 6.69
C MET A 83 1.17 -12.76 6.39
N ASP A 84 1.26 -13.89 7.09
CA ASP A 84 0.29 -14.97 6.97
C ASP A 84 -1.09 -14.51 7.47
N ALA A 85 -1.14 -13.94 8.68
CA ALA A 85 -2.39 -13.48 9.30
C ALA A 85 -3.06 -12.30 8.55
N ASN A 86 -2.28 -11.43 7.91
CA ASN A 86 -2.77 -10.23 7.22
C ASN A 86 -2.61 -10.29 5.69
N GLY A 87 -2.50 -11.50 5.12
CA GLY A 87 -2.22 -11.71 3.71
C GLY A 87 -3.17 -10.95 2.78
N ASP A 88 -4.45 -10.86 3.14
CA ASP A 88 -5.47 -10.17 2.32
C ASP A 88 -5.33 -8.64 2.35
N ALA A 89 -4.94 -8.06 3.50
CA ALA A 89 -4.68 -6.62 3.61
C ALA A 89 -3.45 -6.20 2.79
N ILE A 90 -2.41 -7.04 2.78
CA ILE A 90 -1.17 -6.78 2.04
C ILE A 90 -1.40 -6.98 0.53
N ARG A 91 -2.21 -7.96 0.12
CA ARG A 91 -2.58 -8.19 -1.30
C ARG A 91 -3.31 -7.00 -1.92
N LYS A 92 -4.17 -6.31 -1.17
CA LYS A 92 -4.88 -5.11 -1.66
C LYS A 92 -3.92 -3.95 -1.98
N VAL A 93 -2.86 -3.78 -1.18
CA VAL A 93 -1.81 -2.78 -1.41
C VAL A 93 -1.01 -3.11 -2.67
N LEU A 94 -0.75 -4.39 -2.90
CA LEU A 94 -0.06 -4.89 -4.08
C LEU A 94 -0.88 -4.74 -5.37
N SER A 95 -2.21 -4.85 -5.31
CA SER A 95 -3.09 -4.75 -6.48
C SER A 95 -3.39 -3.31 -6.94
N GLY A 96 -2.76 -2.30 -6.35
CA GLY A 96 -2.83 -0.93 -6.88
C GLY A 96 -4.19 -0.24 -6.76
N THR A 97 -5.09 -0.72 -5.89
CA THR A 97 -6.25 0.06 -5.45
C THR A 97 -5.94 0.66 -4.08
N GLY A 98 -5.26 1.81 -4.10
CA GLY A 98 -5.22 2.72 -2.97
C GLY A 98 -6.63 3.28 -2.71
N ALA A 99 -7.53 2.45 -2.19
CA ALA A 99 -8.73 2.91 -1.52
C ALA A 99 -8.29 3.40 -0.14
N ASN A 100 -8.14 4.71 -0.04
CA ASN A 100 -8.04 5.38 1.24
C ASN A 100 -9.36 5.14 1.99
N ASP A 101 -9.45 4.06 2.78
CA ASP A 101 -10.53 3.82 3.73
C ASP A 101 -10.40 4.73 4.98
N ALA A 102 -9.98 5.98 4.76
CA ALA A 102 -10.10 7.10 5.68
C ALA A 102 -11.33 7.97 5.35
N ALA A 103 -12.35 7.38 4.71
CA ALA A 103 -13.66 7.98 4.50
C ALA A 103 -14.75 7.23 5.30
N SER A 104 -14.45 6.87 6.55
CA SER A 104 -15.51 6.56 7.50
C SER A 104 -16.01 7.87 8.12
N SER A 105 -17.25 8.22 7.78
CA SER A 105 -18.12 9.28 8.30
C SER A 105 -17.83 10.74 7.90
N ARG A 106 -18.00 11.08 6.61
CA ARG A 106 -18.73 12.30 6.22
C ARG A 106 -19.63 11.97 5.04
N PRO A 107 -20.97 12.04 5.15
CA PRO A 107 -21.82 12.05 3.97
C PRO A 107 -21.56 13.38 3.25
N ALA A 108 -20.79 13.33 2.17
CA ALA A 108 -20.71 14.43 1.22
C ALA A 108 -22.06 14.51 0.51
N SER A 109 -22.96 15.30 1.10
CA SER A 109 -24.15 15.79 0.42
C SER A 109 -23.72 16.56 -0.83
N GLN A 110 -24.08 15.99 -1.98
CA GLN A 110 -24.48 16.69 -3.20
C GLN A 110 -23.46 17.65 -3.85
N GLY A 111 -22.97 17.21 -5.00
CA GLY A 111 -23.07 17.99 -6.24
C GLY A 111 -22.20 19.24 -6.34
N GLY A 112 -20.97 19.08 -6.82
CA GLY A 112 -20.21 20.15 -7.45
C GLY A 112 -19.71 19.68 -8.81
N GLN A 113 -20.55 19.80 -9.84
CA GLN A 113 -20.09 19.71 -11.22
C GLN A 113 -19.08 20.83 -11.44
N TYR A 114 -17.81 20.46 -11.59
CA TYR A 114 -16.79 21.37 -12.07
C TYR A 114 -17.20 21.77 -13.49
N MET A 115 -17.47 23.07 -13.68
CA MET A 115 -17.72 23.66 -14.97
C MET A 115 -16.43 23.53 -15.79
N VAL A 116 -16.34 22.51 -16.65
CA VAL A 116 -15.38 22.52 -17.75
C VAL A 116 -15.79 23.71 -18.60
N GLY A 117 -15.00 24.77 -18.56
CA GLY A 117 -15.20 25.95 -19.38
C GLY A 117 -15.12 25.56 -20.84
N GLY A 118 -16.27 25.18 -21.42
CA GLY A 118 -16.43 24.97 -22.85
C GLY A 118 -15.95 26.21 -23.60
N THR A 119 -15.45 25.99 -24.80
CA THR A 119 -14.98 27.05 -25.68
C THR A 119 -16.12 28.04 -25.94
N VAL A 120 -15.82 29.28 -26.37
CA VAL A 120 -16.83 30.28 -26.73
C VAL A 120 -17.87 29.69 -27.69
N ARG A 121 -17.44 28.83 -28.62
CA ARG A 121 -18.30 28.05 -29.53
C ARG A 121 -19.30 27.13 -28.83
N ASP A 122 -18.92 26.47 -27.74
CA ASP A 122 -19.82 25.59 -26.99
C ASP A 122 -20.92 26.38 -26.27
N ARG A 123 -20.60 27.60 -25.82
CA ARG A 123 -21.58 28.52 -25.22
C ARG A 123 -22.57 29.05 -26.25
N VAL A 124 -22.10 29.42 -27.43
CA VAL A 124 -22.95 29.86 -28.55
C VAL A 124 -23.91 28.74 -28.97
N ARG A 125 -23.43 27.49 -29.10
CA ARG A 125 -24.29 26.33 -29.40
C ARG A 125 -25.36 26.09 -28.34
N GLN A 126 -25.03 26.22 -27.05
CA GLN A 126 -26.01 26.07 -25.97
C GLN A 126 -27.05 27.19 -25.96
N LYS A 127 -26.66 28.44 -26.24
CA LYS A 127 -27.61 29.56 -26.38
C LYS A 127 -28.57 29.36 -27.55
N LEU A 128 -28.05 28.92 -28.70
CA LEU A 128 -28.86 28.61 -29.88
C LEU A 128 -29.88 27.50 -29.58
N ALA A 129 -29.46 26.45 -28.86
CA ALA A 129 -30.34 25.35 -28.44
C ALA A 129 -31.44 25.78 -27.45
N ARG A 130 -31.25 26.89 -26.72
CA ARG A 130 -32.21 27.46 -25.77
C ARG A 130 -33.07 28.58 -26.35
N GLY A 131 -32.81 29.01 -27.60
CA GLY A 131 -33.56 30.08 -28.26
C GLY A 131 -33.29 31.47 -27.69
N GLU A 132 -32.16 31.69 -27.00
CA GLU A 132 -31.77 33.00 -26.52
C GLU A 132 -31.13 33.86 -27.63
N PRO A 133 -31.36 35.19 -27.63
CA PRO A 133 -30.70 36.09 -28.58
C PRO A 133 -29.20 36.16 -28.33
N LEU A 134 -28.40 35.98 -29.40
CA LEU A 134 -26.95 36.13 -29.36
C LEU A 134 -26.56 37.60 -29.45
N THR A 135 -25.48 37.99 -28.76
CA THR A 135 -24.90 39.33 -28.91
C THR A 135 -24.12 39.44 -30.23
N PRO A 136 -23.93 40.65 -30.80
CA PRO A 136 -23.18 40.85 -32.04
C PRO A 136 -21.79 40.19 -32.03
N ASP A 137 -21.08 40.25 -30.91
CA ASP A 137 -19.74 39.65 -30.73
C ASP A 137 -19.75 38.11 -30.70
N GLU A 138 -20.92 37.47 -30.53
CA GLU A 138 -21.06 36.00 -30.49
C GLU A 138 -21.41 35.41 -31.87
N LEU A 139 -21.85 36.23 -32.83
CA LEU A 139 -22.15 35.80 -34.21
C LEU A 139 -20.90 35.43 -34.99
N ASP A 140 -19.75 36.01 -34.67
CA ASP A 140 -18.45 35.72 -35.32
C ASP A 140 -17.92 34.30 -35.03
N PHE A 141 -18.51 33.60 -34.05
CA PHE A 141 -18.08 32.27 -33.61
C PHE A 141 -18.93 31.12 -34.13
N ILE A 142 -19.95 31.40 -34.96
CA ILE A 142 -20.77 30.39 -35.63
C ILE A 142 -19.95 29.55 -36.64
#